data_AF-A0A4Q0MCA5-F1
#
_entry.id   AF-A0A4Q0MCA5-F1
#
_cell.length_a   1.000
_cell.length_b   1.000
_cell.length_c   1.000
_cell.angle_alpha   90.00
_cell.angle_beta   90.00
_cell.angle_gamma   90.00
#
_symmetry.space_group_name_H-M   'P 1'
#
loop_
_entity.id
_entity.type
_entity.pdbx_description
1 polymer ?
#
loop_
_entity_poly.entity_id
_entity_poly.type
_entity_poly.pdbx_seq_one_letter_code
_entity_poly.pdbx_strand_id
1 'polypeptide(L)'
;MDLEGIRNGMWVCRQTAEEHSKHYKDPNIIRSRLWAMYGRFDEENRILANLVICEWILSEDSKVRFDAIDLAYHFKVREAVRPLETLARSLERAWSIHEVHEREKVMRMIDFLSADSN
;
A
#
# COMPACT_ATOMS: atom_id res chain seq x y z
N MET A 1 -10.23 9.98 14.18
CA MET A 1 -11.15 9.88 13.02
C MET A 1 -11.69 8.45 13.00
N ASP A 2 -12.82 8.14 12.36
CA ASP A 2 -13.23 6.74 12.21
C ASP A 2 -12.57 6.10 10.98
N LEU A 3 -12.73 4.78 10.83
CA LEU A 3 -12.11 4.03 9.72
C LEU A 3 -12.59 4.54 8.35
N GLU A 4 -13.88 4.87 8.23
CA GLU A 4 -14.46 5.37 6.97
C GLU A 4 -13.90 6.75 6.61
N GLY A 5 -13.72 7.64 7.59
CA GLY A 5 -13.06 8.92 7.39
C GLY A 5 -11.62 8.76 6.93
N ILE A 6 -10.85 7.83 7.51
CA ILE A 6 -9.47 7.55 7.08
C ILE A 6 -9.43 6.97 5.67
N ARG A 7 -10.31 6.01 5.37
CA ARG A 7 -10.44 5.41 4.04
C ARG A 7 -10.74 6.46 2.98
N ASN A 8 -11.73 7.31 3.21
CA ASN A 8 -12.09 8.40 2.30
C ASN A 8 -10.98 9.44 2.18
N GLY A 9 -10.35 9.83 3.30
CA GLY A 9 -9.25 10.78 3.30
C GLY A 9 -8.06 10.29 2.47
N MET A 10 -7.64 9.04 2.66
CA MET A 10 -6.55 8.42 1.89
C MET A 10 -6.91 8.30 0.41
N TRP A 11 -8.14 7.90 0.09
CA TRP A 11 -8.62 7.80 -1.29
C TRP A 11 -8.63 9.16 -2.00
N VAL A 12 -9.19 10.19 -1.37
CA VAL A 12 -9.19 11.56 -1.91
C VAL A 12 -7.77 12.06 -2.11
N CYS A 13 -6.88 11.85 -1.14
CA CYS A 13 -5.47 12.21 -1.27
C CYS A 13 -4.83 11.57 -2.50
N ARG A 14 -5.05 10.27 -2.71
CA ARG A 14 -4.55 9.52 -3.86
C ARG A 14 -5.11 10.06 -5.18
N GLN A 15 -6.42 10.28 -5.28
CA GLN A 15 -7.07 10.78 -6.50
C GLN A 15 -6.54 12.17 -6.88
N THR A 16 -6.49 13.11 -5.94
CA THR A 16 -5.92 14.43 -6.18
C THR A 16 -4.43 14.35 -6.51
N ALA A 17 -3.70 13.40 -5.93
CA ALA A 17 -2.29 13.19 -6.30
C ALA A 17 -2.13 12.61 -7.71
N GLU A 18 -3.05 11.74 -8.14
CA GLU A 18 -3.07 11.17 -9.49
C GLU A 18 -3.35 12.23 -10.55
N GLU A 19 -4.30 13.15 -10.29
CA GLU A 19 -4.56 14.30 -11.17
C GLU A 19 -3.32 15.17 -11.35
N HIS A 20 -2.65 15.52 -10.25
CA HIS A 20 -1.39 16.28 -10.30
C HIS A 20 -0.27 15.49 -10.98
N SER A 21 -0.16 14.19 -10.71
CA SER A 21 0.81 13.31 -11.36
C SER A 21 0.67 13.33 -12.88
N LYS A 22 -0.57 13.28 -13.39
CA LYS A 22 -0.88 13.39 -14.82
C LYS A 22 -0.54 14.77 -15.37
N HIS A 23 -0.91 15.84 -14.65
CA HIS A 23 -0.66 17.22 -15.07
C HIS A 23 0.84 17.53 -15.17
N TYR A 24 1.61 17.16 -14.14
CA TYR A 24 3.06 17.43 -14.08
C TYR A 24 3.93 16.32 -14.68
N LYS A 25 3.32 15.22 -15.14
CA LYS A 25 4.00 14.02 -15.66
C LYS A 25 5.03 13.43 -14.68
N ASP A 26 4.76 13.52 -13.39
CA ASP A 26 5.63 13.00 -12.33
C ASP A 26 4.88 11.92 -11.51
N PRO A 27 5.20 10.63 -11.69
CA PRO A 27 4.60 9.55 -10.91
C PRO A 27 4.94 9.64 -9.40
N ASN A 28 6.02 10.33 -9.02
CA ASN A 28 6.43 10.42 -7.61
C ASN A 28 5.48 11.29 -6.76
N ILE A 29 4.59 12.06 -7.38
CA ILE A 29 3.63 12.93 -6.68
C ILE A 29 2.67 12.10 -5.82
N ILE A 30 2.19 10.95 -6.32
CA ILE A 30 1.30 10.04 -5.57
C ILE A 30 1.99 9.56 -4.31
N ARG A 31 3.18 8.97 -4.47
CA ARG A 31 4.01 8.50 -3.36
C ARG A 31 4.27 9.60 -2.32
N SER A 32 4.76 10.75 -2.78
CA SER A 32 5.13 11.86 -1.89
C SER A 32 3.95 12.37 -1.07
N ARG A 33 2.76 12.43 -1.67
CA ARG A 33 1.55 12.90 -0.98
C ARG A 33 1.01 11.87 0.01
N LEU A 34 0.97 10.60 -0.37
CA LEU A 34 0.54 9.54 0.53
C LEU A 34 1.50 9.39 1.72
N TRP A 35 2.81 9.47 1.49
CA TRP A 35 3.80 9.46 2.56
C TRP A 35 3.65 10.65 3.50
N ALA A 36 3.49 11.86 2.95
CA ALA A 36 3.28 13.07 3.75
C ALA A 36 1.95 13.03 4.52
N MET A 37 0.90 12.42 3.98
CA MET A 37 -0.36 12.21 4.70
C MET A 37 -0.18 11.23 5.86
N TYR A 38 0.33 10.03 5.59
CA TYR A 38 0.52 9.01 6.61
C TYR A 38 1.47 9.49 7.72
N GLY A 39 2.56 10.18 7.37
CA GLY A 39 3.52 10.73 8.33
C GLY A 39 2.92 11.75 9.31
N ARG A 40 1.79 12.38 8.96
CA ARG A 40 1.05 13.33 9.82
C ARG A 40 0.01 12.68 10.73
N PHE A 41 -0.31 11.40 10.53
CA PHE A 41 -1.22 10.69 11.42
C PHE A 41 -0.56 10.47 12.78
N ASP A 42 -1.35 10.71 13.83
CA ASP A 42 -1.06 10.24 15.19
C ASP A 42 -1.24 8.72 15.28
N GLU A 43 -0.95 8.15 16.45
CA GLU A 43 -0.96 6.71 16.66
C GLU A 43 -2.34 6.08 16.38
N GLU A 44 -3.43 6.71 16.84
CA GLU A 44 -4.79 6.22 16.62
C GLU A 44 -5.14 6.20 15.13
N ASN A 45 -4.89 7.29 14.41
CA ASN A 45 -5.19 7.36 12.98
C ASN A 45 -4.24 6.46 12.16
N ARG A 46 -3.01 6.18 12.63
CA ARG A 46 -2.10 5.21 11.99
C ARG A 46 -2.64 3.79 12.08
N ILE A 47 -3.20 3.38 13.22
CA ILE A 47 -3.82 2.05 13.36
C ILE A 47 -4.93 1.89 12.32
N LEU A 48 -5.79 2.91 12.16
CA LEU A 48 -6.86 2.89 11.16
C LEU A 48 -6.31 2.93 9.72
N ALA A 49 -5.26 3.72 9.47
CA ALA A 49 -4.61 3.78 8.17
C ALA A 49 -3.96 2.45 7.79
N ASN A 50 -3.41 1.71 8.76
CA ASN A 50 -2.85 0.37 8.53
C ASN A 50 -3.93 -0.61 8.05
N LEU A 51 -5.15 -0.52 8.57
CA LEU A 51 -6.28 -1.31 8.07
C LEU A 51 -6.60 -0.96 6.62
N VAL A 52 -6.63 0.33 6.26
CA VAL A 52 -6.85 0.76 4.87
C VAL A 52 -5.72 0.30 3.95
N ILE A 53 -4.47 0.34 4.40
CA ILE A 53 -3.32 -0.20 3.64
C ILE A 53 -3.51 -1.71 3.41
N CYS A 54 -3.95 -2.46 4.42
CA CYS A 54 -4.22 -3.89 4.30
C CYS A 54 -5.34 -4.17 3.28
N GLU A 55 -6.40 -3.35 3.26
CA GLU A 55 -7.47 -3.43 2.24
C GLU A 55 -6.91 -3.15 0.84
N TRP A 56 -6.12 -2.09 0.68
CA TRP A 56 -5.57 -1.69 -0.61
C TRP A 56 -4.56 -2.70 -1.18
N ILE A 57 -3.81 -3.42 -0.34
CA ILE A 57 -2.93 -4.51 -0.78
C ILE A 57 -3.71 -5.60 -1.52
N LEU A 58 -4.98 -5.83 -1.16
CA LEU A 58 -5.85 -6.84 -1.78
C LEU A 58 -6.72 -6.25 -2.91
N SER A 59 -6.50 -5.00 -3.30
CA SER A 59 -7.26 -4.35 -4.37
C SER A 59 -7.03 -5.03 -5.73
N GLU A 60 -8.07 -5.09 -6.56
CA GLU A 60 -7.95 -5.51 -7.96
C GLU A 60 -7.17 -4.48 -8.81
N ASP A 61 -7.19 -3.20 -8.41
CA ASP A 61 -6.40 -2.14 -9.06
C ASP A 61 -4.92 -2.26 -8.66
N SER A 62 -4.08 -2.66 -9.61
CA SER A 62 -2.64 -2.84 -9.42
C SER A 62 -1.91 -1.56 -9.02
N LYS A 63 -2.41 -0.39 -9.40
CA LYS A 63 -1.82 0.89 -8.98
C LYS A 63 -2.10 1.13 -7.50
N VAL A 64 -3.32 0.87 -7.05
CA VAL A 64 -3.70 0.99 -5.63
C VAL A 64 -2.90 -0.01 -4.78
N ARG A 65 -2.76 -1.26 -5.25
CA ARG A 65 -1.90 -2.24 -4.57
C ARG A 65 -0.47 -1.75 -4.46
N PHE A 66 0.10 -1.23 -5.55
CA PHE A 66 1.48 -0.75 -5.57
C PHE A 66 1.70 0.37 -4.55
N ASP A 67 0.80 1.35 -4.50
CA ASP A 67 0.85 2.45 -3.52
C ASP A 67 0.79 1.92 -2.08
N ALA A 68 -0.04 0.91 -1.81
CA ALA A 68 -0.18 0.32 -0.48
C ALA A 68 1.04 -0.51 -0.06
N ILE A 69 1.64 -1.27 -0.99
CA ILE A 69 2.88 -2.02 -0.73
C ILE A 69 4.02 -1.05 -0.41
N ASP A 70 4.13 0.07 -1.14
CA ASP A 70 5.14 1.10 -0.90
C ASP A 70 4.96 1.78 0.47
N LEU A 71 3.72 2.11 0.86
CA LEU A 71 3.40 2.61 2.20
C LEU A 71 3.77 1.60 3.29
N ALA A 72 3.38 0.34 3.12
CA ALA A 72 3.65 -0.71 4.10
C ALA A 72 5.17 -0.91 4.30
N TYR A 73 5.94 -0.88 3.22
CA TYR A 73 7.40 -0.94 3.26
C TYR A 73 8.01 0.25 3.99
N HIS A 74 7.66 1.46 3.56
CA HIS A 74 8.30 2.68 4.05
C HIS A 74 8.02 2.91 5.54
N PHE A 75 6.79 2.64 5.98
CA PHE A 75 6.37 2.84 7.37
C PHE A 75 6.40 1.56 8.21
N LYS A 76 6.93 0.45 7.67
CA LYS A 76 7.04 -0.84 8.35
C LYS A 76 5.71 -1.33 8.96
N VAL A 77 4.63 -1.26 8.19
CA VAL A 77 3.28 -1.68 8.61
C VAL A 77 3.24 -3.21 8.69
N ARG A 78 3.42 -3.77 9.90
CA ARG A 78 3.55 -5.22 10.11
C ARG A 78 2.25 -5.97 9.87
N GLU A 79 1.12 -5.32 10.09
CA GLU A 79 -0.22 -5.86 9.85
C GLU A 79 -0.40 -6.26 8.38
N ALA A 80 0.39 -5.66 7.46
CA ALA A 80 0.37 -5.97 6.04
C ALA A 80 0.87 -7.38 5.69
N VAL A 81 1.58 -8.10 6.59
CA VAL A 81 2.14 -9.43 6.29
C VAL A 81 1.05 -10.41 5.84
N ARG A 82 -0.09 -10.49 6.55
CA ARG A 82 -1.18 -11.42 6.20
C ARG A 82 -1.87 -11.08 4.87
N PRO A 83 -2.21 -9.80 4.58
CA PRO A 83 -2.63 -9.38 3.24
C PRO A 83 -1.62 -9.72 2.14
N LEU A 84 -0.33 -9.48 2.37
CA LEU A 84 0.73 -9.77 1.40
C LEU A 84 0.84 -11.28 1.13
N GLU A 85 0.78 -12.13 2.15
CA GLU A 85 0.73 -13.60 1.98
C GLU A 85 -0.48 -14.02 1.13
N THR A 86 -1.62 -13.35 1.32
CA THR A 86 -2.85 -13.63 0.57
C THR A 86 -2.71 -13.21 -0.89
N LEU A 87 -2.14 -12.03 -1.14
CA LEU A 87 -1.80 -11.56 -2.49
C LEU A 87 -0.78 -12.49 -3.17
N ALA A 88 0.26 -12.94 -2.47
CA ALA A 88 1.25 -13.86 -3.02
C ALA A 88 0.62 -15.18 -3.49
N ARG A 89 -0.35 -15.71 -2.73
CA ARG A 89 -1.11 -16.92 -3.09
C ARG A 89 -2.04 -16.71 -4.29
N SER A 90 -2.64 -15.52 -4.44
CA SER A 90 -3.48 -15.25 -5.61
C SER A 90 -2.64 -15.10 -6.88
N LEU A 91 -1.49 -14.42 -6.78
CA LEU A 91 -0.54 -14.25 -7.89
C LEU A 91 0.10 -15.57 -8.35
N GLU A 92 0.27 -16.56 -7.46
CA GLU A 92 0.78 -17.90 -7.81
C GLU A 92 -0.12 -18.65 -8.81
N ARG A 93 -1.41 -18.34 -8.83
CA ARG A 93 -2.37 -18.97 -9.76
C ARG A 93 -2.37 -18.32 -11.13
N ALA A 94 -1.64 -17.23 -11.29
CA ALA A 94 -1.69 -16.38 -12.45
C ALA A 94 -0.48 -16.65 -13.37
N TRP A 95 -0.69 -16.59 -14.69
CA TRP A 95 0.26 -17.15 -15.68
C TRP A 95 1.02 -16.06 -16.46
N SER A 96 0.85 -14.79 -16.13
CA SER A 96 1.59 -13.73 -16.80
C SER A 96 2.95 -13.47 -16.15
N ILE A 97 3.92 -13.05 -16.97
CA ILE A 97 5.26 -12.63 -16.51
C ILE A 97 5.15 -11.46 -15.51
N HIS A 98 4.15 -10.59 -15.65
CA HIS A 98 3.93 -9.46 -14.75
C HIS A 98 3.57 -9.92 -13.34
N GLU A 99 2.71 -10.93 -13.21
CA GLU A 99 2.27 -11.46 -11.92
C GLU A 99 3.38 -12.23 -11.20
N VAL A 100 4.24 -12.93 -11.95
CA VAL A 100 5.45 -13.58 -11.39
C VAL A 100 6.36 -12.54 -10.75
N HIS A 101 6.65 -11.44 -11.45
CA HIS A 101 7.48 -10.37 -10.91
C HIS A 101 6.83 -9.61 -9.75
N GLU A 102 5.50 -9.44 -9.78
CA GLU A 102 4.77 -8.87 -8.64
C GLU A 102 4.91 -9.79 -7.42
N ARG A 103 4.73 -11.09 -7.59
CA ARG A 103 4.88 -12.09 -6.51
C ARG A 103 6.28 -12.06 -5.89
N GLU A 104 7.34 -12.01 -6.69
CA GLU A 104 8.72 -11.91 -6.18
C GLU A 104 8.95 -10.66 -5.32
N LYS A 105 8.33 -9.53 -5.69
CA LYS A 105 8.39 -8.31 -4.88
C LYS A 105 7.61 -8.46 -3.58
N VAL A 106 6.41 -9.05 -3.64
CA VAL A 106 5.57 -9.32 -2.46
C VAL A 106 6.27 -10.26 -1.49
N MET A 107 6.91 -11.33 -1.96
CA MET A 107 7.65 -12.26 -1.09
C MET A 107 8.81 -11.57 -0.37
N ARG A 108 9.60 -10.76 -1.06
CA ARG A 108 10.67 -9.96 -0.42
C ARG A 108 10.13 -9.00 0.63
N MET A 109 8.93 -8.45 0.42
CA MET A 109 8.27 -7.58 1.38
C MET A 109 7.87 -8.34 2.65
N ILE A 110 7.32 -9.54 2.49
CA ILE A 110 6.94 -10.42 3.61
C ILE A 110 8.16 -10.73 4.46
N ASP A 111 9.28 -11.11 3.83
CA ASP A 111 10.53 -11.42 4.54
C ASP A 111 11.03 -10.20 5.32
N PHE A 112 11.06 -9.03 4.69
CA PHE A 112 11.49 -7.78 5.33
C PHE A 112 10.64 -7.42 6.55
N LEU A 113 9.31 -7.44 6.42
CA LEU A 113 8.40 -7.08 7.51
C LEU A 113 8.37 -8.12 8.63
N SER A 114 8.70 -9.38 8.32
CA SER A 114 8.74 -10.47 9.31
C SER A 114 10.06 -10.50 10.09
N ALA A 115 11.18 -10.10 9.48
CA ALA A 115 12.52 -10.18 10.08
C ALA A 115 12.73 -9.27 11.31
N ASP A 116 12.02 -8.15 11.41
CA ASP A 116 12.12 -7.20 12.53
C ASP A 116 11.33 -7.67 13.80
N SER A 117 10.95 -8.95 13.88
CA SER A 117 10.17 -9.54 14.99
C SER A 117 11.02 -10.28 16.05
N ASN A 118 12.34 -10.23 15.95
CA ASN A 118 13.29 -10.79 16.93
C ASN A 118 13.96 -9.70 17.76
#